data_AF-A0ABD7Z984-F1
#
_entry.id   AF-A0ABD7Z984-F1
#
_cell.length_a   1.000
_cell.length_b   1.000
_cell.length_c   1.000
_cell.angle_alpha   90.00
_cell.angle_beta   90.00
_cell.angle_gamma   90.00
#
_symmetry.space_group_name_H-M   'P 1'
#
loop_
_entity.id
_entity.type
_entity.pdbx_description
1 polymer ?
#
loop_
_entity_poly.entity_id
_entity_poly.type
_entity_poly.pdbx_seq_one_letter_code
_entity_poly.pdbx_strand_id
1 'polypeptide(L)'
;MSEEKLYAVKNDEGKYFDCEYAEFLPLSESYCPVMVSEDNAKAFVNDYGGHVVELIEKPNPEVVSKAEAKMLDKAKTASYPANYISMHAHPDPGANGTSYDELRLMCALINGYTVANEKKYNVKVPHTKEVWYYKSGDTDLLTICPADKKLRGKFTEAEIEHYGLQDCEKIWCDSDD
;
A
#
# COMPACT_ATOMS: atom_id res chain seq x y z
N MET A 1 17.21 -2.95 -3.66
CA MET A 1 17.43 -1.73 -4.46
C MET A 1 18.87 -1.78 -4.92
N SER A 2 19.14 -1.94 -6.22
CA SER A 2 20.49 -1.73 -6.72
C SER A 2 20.81 -0.23 -6.60
N GLU A 3 22.04 0.11 -6.22
CA GLU A 3 22.49 1.50 -6.06
C GLU A 3 22.77 2.20 -7.40
N GLU A 4 22.40 1.58 -8.52
CA GLU A 4 22.67 2.12 -9.85
C GLU A 4 21.77 3.34 -10.12
N LYS A 5 22.42 4.49 -10.30
CA LYS A 5 21.76 5.76 -10.61
C LYS A 5 21.56 5.87 -12.12
N LEU A 6 20.36 6.29 -12.51
CA LEU A 6 20.02 6.61 -13.89
C LEU A 6 19.78 8.10 -14.01
N TYR A 7 20.16 8.68 -15.13
CA TYR A 7 20.06 10.09 -15.42
C TYR A 7 19.33 10.31 -16.74
N ALA A 8 18.71 11.47 -16.90
CA ALA A 8 18.20 11.97 -18.16
C ALA A 8 18.48 13.47 -18.27
N VAL A 9 18.40 14.05 -19.47
CA VAL A 9 18.50 15.50 -19.66
C VAL A 9 17.13 16.03 -20.05
N LYS A 10 16.65 17.04 -19.34
CA LYS A 10 15.32 17.62 -19.51
C LYS A 10 15.42 19.11 -19.85
N ASN A 11 14.62 19.57 -20.80
CA ASN A 11 14.54 20.99 -21.13
C ASN A 11 13.36 21.68 -20.40
N ASP A 12 13.25 23.00 -20.59
CA ASP A 12 12.21 23.82 -19.94
C ASP A 12 10.79 23.55 -20.47
N GLU A 13 10.68 22.93 -21.65
CA GLU A 13 9.40 22.46 -22.22
C GLU A 13 8.95 21.11 -21.61
N GLY A 14 9.78 20.51 -20.76
CA GLY A 14 9.50 19.22 -20.13
C GLY A 14 9.78 18.00 -21.00
N LYS A 15 10.45 18.17 -22.14
CA LYS A 15 10.92 17.11 -23.03
C LYS A 15 12.27 16.56 -22.58
N TYR A 16 12.58 15.34 -22.99
CA TYR A 16 13.79 14.62 -22.64
C TYR A 16 14.70 14.50 -23.85
N PHE A 17 16.01 14.68 -23.64
CA PHE A 17 17.00 14.53 -24.69
C PHE A 17 17.11 13.05 -25.08
N ASP A 18 16.98 12.80 -26.37
CA ASP A 18 17.10 11.47 -26.95
C ASP A 18 18.49 11.27 -27.55
N CYS A 19 19.22 10.25 -27.08
CA CYS A 19 20.59 9.99 -27.52
C CYS A 19 20.68 9.45 -28.96
N GLU A 20 19.60 8.87 -29.49
CA GLU A 20 19.55 8.31 -30.84
C GLU A 20 19.29 9.41 -31.87
N TYR A 21 18.32 10.29 -31.59
CA TYR A 21 17.92 11.37 -32.49
C TYR A 21 18.68 12.68 -32.27
N ALA A 22 19.39 12.82 -31.15
CA ALA A 22 20.05 14.05 -30.72
C ALA A 22 19.08 15.25 -30.61
N GLU A 23 17.84 14.99 -30.18
CA GLU A 23 16.77 15.97 -30.08
C GLU A 23 16.00 15.83 -28.75
N PHE A 24 15.34 16.91 -28.34
CA PHE A 24 14.42 16.87 -27.20
C PHE A 24 13.03 16.39 -27.63
N LEU A 25 12.62 15.23 -27.14
CA LEU A 25 11.35 14.59 -27.45
C LEU A 25 10.49 14.37 -26.19
N PRO A 26 9.15 14.29 -26.32
CA PRO A 26 8.31 13.76 -25.25
C PRO A 26 8.81 12.38 -24.81
N LEU A 27 8.75 12.07 -23.51
CA LEU A 27 9.25 10.78 -22.99
C LEU A 27 8.58 9.57 -23.66
N SER A 28 7.31 9.70 -24.06
CA SER A 28 6.55 8.66 -24.78
C SER A 28 7.02 8.39 -26.21
N GLU A 29 7.80 9.31 -26.80
CA GLU A 29 8.30 9.25 -28.17
C GLU A 29 9.82 9.06 -28.22
N SER A 30 10.50 9.19 -27.08
CA SER A 30 11.93 8.99 -26.98
C SER A 30 12.30 7.50 -26.99
N TYR A 31 13.31 7.18 -27.77
CA TYR A 31 13.91 5.85 -27.89
C TYR A 31 15.04 5.63 -26.87
N CYS A 32 15.88 6.64 -26.62
CA CYS A 32 17.01 6.54 -25.71
C CYS A 32 17.15 7.79 -24.81
N PRO A 33 16.22 8.01 -23.85
CA PRO A 33 16.26 9.18 -22.98
C PRO A 33 17.14 9.03 -21.72
N VAL A 34 17.67 7.84 -21.46
CA VAL A 34 18.28 7.47 -20.18
C VAL A 34 19.76 7.17 -20.33
N MET A 35 20.55 7.61 -19.35
CA MET A 35 21.99 7.46 -19.29
C MET A 35 22.40 6.90 -17.93
N VAL A 36 23.47 6.10 -17.91
CA VAL A 36 24.02 5.50 -16.67
C VAL A 36 25.13 6.37 -16.02
N SER A 37 25.49 7.49 -16.65
CA SER A 37 26.57 8.38 -16.21
C SER A 37 26.09 9.82 -16.15
N GLU A 38 26.29 10.47 -14.99
CA GLU A 38 26.01 11.89 -14.81
C GLU A 38 26.90 12.75 -15.71
N ASP A 39 28.16 12.35 -15.94
CA ASP A 39 29.10 13.08 -16.79
C ASP A 39 28.66 13.06 -18.25
N ASN A 40 28.09 11.95 -18.73
CA ASN A 40 27.50 11.89 -20.07
C ASN A 40 26.30 12.83 -20.16
N ALA A 41 25.43 12.85 -19.16
CA ALA A 41 24.29 13.76 -19.13
C ALA A 41 24.73 15.23 -19.12
N LYS A 42 25.79 15.58 -18.37
CA LYS A 42 26.39 16.92 -18.37
C LYS A 42 26.99 17.30 -19.72
N ALA A 43 27.61 16.36 -20.44
CA ALA A 43 28.12 16.60 -21.78
C ALA A 43 26.99 17.01 -22.73
N PHE A 44 25.86 16.29 -22.71
CA PHE A 44 24.69 16.67 -23.51
C PHE A 44 24.07 18.00 -23.09
N VAL A 45 24.07 18.33 -21.78
CA VAL A 45 23.65 19.66 -21.32
C VAL A 45 24.53 20.77 -21.89
N ASN A 46 25.84 20.57 -21.97
CA ASN A 46 26.75 21.57 -22.53
C ASN A 46 26.54 21.77 -24.03
N ASP A 47 26.21 20.70 -24.76
CA ASP A 47 26.07 20.73 -26.22
C ASP A 47 24.66 21.19 -26.66
N TYR A 48 23.61 20.77 -25.95
CA TYR A 48 22.21 20.93 -26.36
C TYR A 48 21.35 21.74 -25.37
N GLY A 49 21.86 22.05 -24.18
CA GLY A 49 21.15 22.75 -23.12
C GLY A 49 20.30 21.85 -22.21
N GLY A 50 19.40 22.46 -21.45
CA GLY A 50 18.58 21.76 -20.45
C GLY A 50 19.28 21.54 -19.11
N HIS A 51 18.83 20.56 -18.33
CA HIS A 51 19.42 20.19 -17.06
C HIS A 51 19.35 18.68 -16.82
N VAL A 52 20.28 18.16 -16.01
CA VAL A 52 20.31 16.75 -15.63
C VAL A 52 19.23 16.48 -14.58
N VAL A 53 18.49 15.38 -14.75
CA VAL A 53 17.55 14.83 -13.78
C VAL A 53 17.96 13.41 -13.41
N GLU A 54 17.93 13.09 -12.11
CA GLU A 54 18.14 11.73 -11.60
C GLU A 54 16.80 10.98 -11.60
N LEU A 55 16.79 9.78 -12.17
CA LEU A 55 15.64 8.89 -12.16
C LEU A 55 15.73 8.00 -10.92
N ILE A 56 14.67 8.05 -10.11
CA ILE A 56 14.51 7.19 -8.94
C ILE A 56 13.57 6.05 -9.26
N GLU A 57 13.93 4.83 -8.83
CA GLU A 57 12.99 3.72 -8.85
C GLU A 57 11.76 4.10 -8.02
N LYS A 58 10.57 3.77 -8.53
CA LYS A 58 9.33 4.04 -7.80
C LYS A 58 9.42 3.38 -6.43
N PRO A 59 9.28 4.13 -5.32
CA PRO A 59 9.38 3.53 -3.98
C PRO A 59 8.32 2.46 -3.80
N ASN A 60 8.67 1.40 -3.05
CA ASN A 60 7.70 0.37 -2.70
C ASN A 60 6.54 0.99 -1.91
N PRO A 61 5.28 0.65 -2.24
CA PRO A 61 4.14 1.18 -1.52
C PRO A 61 4.11 0.64 -0.09
N GLU A 62 3.67 1.47 0.84
CA GLU A 62 3.50 1.08 2.24
C GLU A 62 2.30 0.13 2.40
N VAL A 63 2.41 -0.87 3.28
CA VAL A 63 1.27 -1.71 3.64
C VAL A 63 0.53 -1.05 4.80
N VAL A 64 -0.73 -0.66 4.58
CA VAL A 64 -1.57 0.05 5.57
C VAL A 64 -2.82 -0.75 5.90
N SER A 65 -3.40 -0.52 7.07
CA SER A 65 -4.71 -1.07 7.41
C SER A 65 -5.85 -0.41 6.60
N LYS A 66 -7.03 -1.03 6.58
CA LYS A 66 -8.24 -0.41 5.98
C LYS A 66 -8.59 0.93 6.61
N ALA A 67 -8.39 1.07 7.92
CA ALA A 67 -8.67 2.31 8.65
C ALA A 67 -7.69 3.42 8.25
N GLU A 68 -6.41 3.08 8.16
CA GLU A 68 -5.35 3.98 7.70
C GLU A 68 -5.56 4.40 6.24
N ALA A 69 -5.91 3.47 5.35
CA ALA A 69 -6.24 3.77 3.95
C ALA A 69 -7.35 4.82 3.84
N LYS A 70 -8.46 4.63 4.57
CA LYS A 70 -9.57 5.58 4.60
C LYS A 70 -9.17 6.94 5.17
N MET A 71 -8.24 6.96 6.13
CA MET A 71 -7.67 8.19 6.68
C MET A 71 -6.79 8.90 5.64
N LEU A 72 -5.92 8.15 4.94
CA LEU A 72 -5.03 8.67 3.89
C LEU A 72 -5.81 9.26 2.71
N ASP A 73 -6.92 8.62 2.31
CA ASP A 73 -7.79 9.14 1.24
C ASP A 73 -8.38 10.51 1.60
N LYS A 74 -8.76 10.69 2.87
CA LYS A 74 -9.24 11.99 3.37
C LYS A 74 -8.09 12.99 3.45
N ALA A 75 -6.94 12.57 3.99
CA ALA A 75 -5.75 13.41 4.11
C ALA A 75 -5.32 13.98 2.75
N LYS A 76 -5.38 13.17 1.69
CA LYS A 76 -5.04 13.57 0.31
C LYS A 76 -5.84 14.76 -0.22
N THR A 77 -7.08 14.94 0.27
CA THR A 77 -7.97 16.03 -0.12
C THR A 77 -8.05 17.16 0.91
N ALA A 78 -7.37 17.02 2.05
CA ALA A 78 -7.37 18.03 3.10
C ALA A 78 -6.47 19.23 2.72
N SER A 79 -6.80 20.41 3.23
CA SER A 79 -5.95 21.60 3.05
C SER A 79 -4.56 21.44 3.67
N TYR A 80 -4.45 20.63 4.72
CA TYR A 80 -3.20 20.32 5.42
C TYR A 80 -3.05 18.81 5.64
N PRO A 81 -2.63 18.04 4.61
CA PRO A 81 -2.57 16.58 4.69
C PRO A 81 -1.71 16.05 5.85
N ALA A 82 -0.54 16.67 6.10
CA ALA A 82 0.34 16.26 7.19
C ALA A 82 -0.29 16.49 8.58
N ASN A 83 -0.99 17.61 8.75
CA ASN A 83 -1.70 17.91 10.00
C ASN A 83 -2.87 16.93 10.19
N TYR A 84 -3.60 16.62 9.12
CA TYR A 84 -4.67 15.62 9.14
C TYR A 84 -4.16 14.25 9.57
N ILE A 85 -3.02 13.78 9.01
CA ILE A 85 -2.40 12.52 9.42
C ILE A 85 -2.05 12.57 10.91
N SER A 86 -1.35 13.61 11.39
CA SER A 86 -0.94 13.69 12.80
C SER A 86 -2.12 13.69 13.77
N MET A 87 -3.24 14.34 13.41
CA MET A 87 -4.46 14.35 14.22
C MET A 87 -5.23 13.02 14.24
N HIS A 88 -5.02 12.15 13.25
CA HIS A 88 -5.84 10.95 13.03
C HIS A 88 -5.05 9.64 13.05
N ALA A 89 -3.73 9.69 13.10
CA ALA A 89 -2.87 8.51 13.22
C ALA A 89 -2.99 7.88 14.61
N HIS A 90 -3.39 8.64 15.64
CA HIS A 90 -3.41 8.21 17.03
C HIS A 90 -4.83 8.18 17.60
N PRO A 91 -5.27 7.06 18.21
CA PRO A 91 -6.57 6.99 18.88
C PRO A 91 -6.66 7.87 20.14
N ASP A 92 -5.52 8.24 20.73
CA ASP A 92 -5.45 8.98 21.99
C ASP A 92 -4.80 10.36 21.77
N PRO A 93 -5.55 11.48 21.95
CA PRO A 93 -5.07 12.83 21.66
C PRO A 93 -3.94 13.33 22.58
N GLY A 94 -3.54 12.54 23.59
CA GLY A 94 -2.36 12.78 24.43
C GLY A 94 -1.15 11.90 24.10
N ALA A 95 -1.32 10.87 23.27
CA ALA A 95 -0.23 10.08 22.75
C ALA A 95 0.26 10.77 21.48
N ASN A 96 1.36 11.52 21.58
CA ASN A 96 2.23 11.67 20.42
C ASN A 96 2.56 10.24 20.02
N GLY A 97 1.90 9.68 19.00
CA GLY A 97 2.26 8.34 18.60
C GLY A 97 3.71 8.33 18.17
N THR A 98 4.22 7.12 17.99
CA THR A 98 5.62 7.01 17.63
C THR A 98 5.80 7.79 16.33
N SER A 99 6.77 8.72 16.30
CA SER A 99 7.09 9.50 15.11
C SER A 99 7.23 8.62 13.87
N TYR A 100 7.55 7.34 14.08
CA TYR A 100 7.60 6.29 13.09
C TYR A 100 6.28 6.01 12.35
N ASP A 101 5.13 5.91 13.04
CA ASP A 101 3.85 5.60 12.39
C ASP A 101 3.34 6.76 11.53
N GLU A 102 3.48 7.99 12.02
CA GLU A 102 3.18 9.19 11.25
C GLU A 102 4.10 9.30 10.02
N LEU A 103 5.41 9.09 10.19
CA LEU A 103 6.36 9.08 9.09
C LEU A 103 6.01 8.02 8.05
N ARG A 104 5.66 6.80 8.48
CA ARG A 104 5.21 5.73 7.60
C ARG A 104 3.94 6.12 6.84
N LEU A 105 2.95 6.73 7.49
CA LEU A 105 1.72 7.19 6.85
C LEU A 105 1.96 8.38 5.90
N MET A 106 2.91 9.25 6.20
CA MET A 106 3.35 10.31 5.28
C MET A 106 4.03 9.71 4.04
N CYS A 107 4.90 8.70 4.22
CA CYS A 107 5.48 7.95 3.12
C CYS A 107 4.38 7.25 2.29
N ALA A 108 3.40 6.62 2.93
CA ALA A 108 2.25 5.99 2.29
C ALA A 108 1.43 6.98 1.44
N LEU A 109 1.25 8.21 1.93
CA LEU A 109 0.55 9.26 1.20
C LEU A 109 1.28 9.69 -0.08
N ILE A 110 2.62 9.79 -0.03
CA ILE A 110 3.45 10.30 -1.11
C ILE A 110 3.78 9.20 -2.12
N ASN A 111 4.25 8.04 -1.64
CA ASN A 111 4.73 6.93 -2.46
C ASN A 111 3.59 6.00 -2.92
N GLY A 112 2.42 6.11 -2.29
CA GLY A 112 1.31 5.19 -2.45
C GLY A 112 1.31 4.08 -1.40
N TYR A 113 0.18 3.38 -1.30
CA TYR A 113 -0.03 2.33 -0.32
C TYR A 113 -0.81 1.15 -0.89
N THR A 114 -0.68 0.00 -0.22
CA THR A 114 -1.51 -1.19 -0.41
C THR A 114 -2.25 -1.48 0.88
N VAL A 115 -3.48 -1.98 0.78
CA VAL A 115 -4.29 -2.29 1.96
C VAL A 115 -4.00 -3.73 2.39
N ALA A 116 -3.58 -3.91 3.64
CA ALA A 116 -3.43 -5.23 4.23
C ALA A 116 -4.75 -5.98 4.18
N ASN A 117 -4.72 -7.23 3.71
CA ASN A 117 -5.87 -8.11 3.81
C ASN A 117 -6.23 -8.30 5.29
N GLU A 118 -7.52 -8.24 5.58
CA GLU A 118 -8.01 -8.42 6.94
C GLU A 118 -7.84 -9.88 7.34
N LYS A 119 -7.21 -10.14 8.49
CA LYS A 119 -7.06 -11.51 8.98
C LYS A 119 -8.45 -12.09 9.24
N LYS A 120 -8.73 -13.23 8.61
CA LYS A 120 -9.96 -13.98 8.82
C LYS A 120 -9.64 -15.33 9.45
N TYR A 121 -10.59 -15.84 10.21
CA TYR A 121 -10.46 -17.06 11.00
C TYR A 121 -11.66 -17.97 10.76
N ASN A 122 -11.39 -19.27 10.73
CA ASN A 122 -12.42 -20.26 11.00
C ASN A 122 -12.54 -20.42 12.52
N VAL A 123 -13.76 -20.53 13.01
CA VAL A 123 -14.04 -20.54 14.46
C VAL A 123 -14.64 -21.87 14.85
N LYS A 124 -14.01 -22.57 15.79
CA LYS A 124 -14.38 -23.93 16.21
C LYS A 124 -14.94 -23.95 17.62
N VAL A 125 -16.02 -24.71 17.81
CA VAL A 125 -16.73 -24.79 19.09
C VAL A 125 -15.87 -25.55 20.12
N PRO A 126 -15.66 -24.99 21.33
CA PRO A 126 -14.90 -25.64 22.39
C PRO A 126 -15.46 -27.01 22.76
N HIS A 127 -14.58 -27.90 23.21
CA HIS A 127 -14.95 -29.25 23.69
C HIS A 127 -15.64 -30.15 22.66
N THR A 128 -15.65 -29.76 21.38
CA THR A 128 -16.14 -30.58 20.28
C THR A 128 -15.09 -30.68 19.17
N LYS A 129 -14.99 -31.84 18.51
CA LYS A 129 -13.98 -32.06 17.46
C LYS A 129 -14.44 -31.63 16.07
N GLU A 130 -15.75 -31.60 15.83
CA GLU A 130 -16.32 -31.54 14.48
C GLU A 130 -17.22 -30.33 14.22
N VAL A 131 -17.46 -29.47 15.21
CA VAL A 131 -18.41 -28.36 15.09
C VAL A 131 -17.68 -27.04 14.94
N TRP A 132 -18.14 -26.28 13.95
CA TRP A 132 -17.61 -24.97 13.60
C TRP A 132 -18.75 -23.98 13.42
N TYR A 133 -18.47 -22.71 13.65
CA TYR A 133 -19.34 -21.63 13.25
C TYR A 133 -19.02 -21.20 11.82
N TYR A 134 -20.04 -20.75 11.09
CA TYR A 134 -19.90 -20.08 9.81
C TYR A 134 -20.97 -19.00 9.64
N LYS A 135 -20.67 -18.02 8.80
CA LYS A 135 -21.60 -16.96 8.40
C LYS A 135 -22.32 -17.38 7.12
N SER A 136 -23.64 -17.36 7.13
CA SER A 136 -24.46 -17.61 5.93
C SER A 136 -24.41 -16.39 5.00
N GLY A 137 -24.84 -16.57 3.74
CA GLY A 137 -24.93 -15.46 2.77
C GLY A 137 -25.83 -14.31 3.24
N ASP A 138 -26.81 -14.62 4.10
CA ASP A 138 -27.72 -13.65 4.71
C ASP A 138 -27.18 -13.06 6.03
N THR A 139 -25.89 -13.25 6.30
CA THR A 139 -25.15 -12.79 7.48
C THR A 139 -25.51 -13.46 8.81
N ASP A 140 -26.42 -14.44 8.81
CA ASP A 140 -26.73 -15.23 9.99
C ASP A 140 -25.55 -16.09 10.44
N LEU A 141 -25.42 -16.26 11.75
CA LEU A 141 -24.45 -17.16 12.35
C LEU A 141 -25.05 -18.57 12.50
N LEU A 142 -24.42 -19.55 11.87
CA LEU A 142 -24.87 -20.94 11.88
C LEU A 142 -23.73 -21.87 12.31
N THR A 143 -24.08 -23.07 12.77
CA THR A 143 -23.14 -24.16 13.01
C THR A 143 -23.17 -25.15 11.85
N ILE A 144 -22.01 -25.66 11.45
CA ILE A 144 -21.94 -26.62 10.33
C ILE A 144 -22.57 -27.95 10.76
N CYS A 145 -23.38 -28.53 9.88
CA CYS A 145 -23.88 -29.89 10.05
C CYS A 145 -22.71 -30.89 9.89
N PRO A 146 -22.57 -31.91 10.75
CA PRO A 146 -21.49 -32.90 10.66
C PRO A 146 -21.40 -33.65 9.31
N ALA A 147 -22.45 -33.58 8.49
CA ALA A 147 -22.56 -34.33 7.24
C ALA A 147 -21.74 -33.76 6.06
N ASP A 148 -21.60 -32.43 5.93
CA ASP A 148 -20.89 -31.83 4.79
C ASP A 148 -19.55 -31.18 5.16
N LYS A 149 -19.32 -30.85 6.45
CA LYS A 149 -18.06 -30.34 7.03
C LYS A 149 -17.40 -29.21 6.23
N LYS A 150 -18.16 -28.52 5.36
CA LYS A 150 -17.67 -27.45 4.49
C LYS A 150 -17.79 -26.12 5.21
N LEU A 151 -16.65 -25.50 5.47
CA LEU A 151 -16.55 -24.13 5.99
C LEU A 151 -17.00 -23.17 4.89
N ARG A 152 -18.04 -22.37 5.18
CA ARG A 152 -18.66 -21.44 4.22
C ARG A 152 -18.49 -19.97 4.60
N GLY A 153 -17.92 -19.68 5.76
CA GLY A 153 -17.72 -18.32 6.25
C GLY A 153 -16.49 -18.25 7.13
N LYS A 154 -15.74 -17.17 6.98
CA LYS A 154 -14.57 -16.82 7.79
C LYS A 154 -14.90 -15.52 8.53
N PHE A 155 -14.37 -15.35 9.73
CA PHE A 155 -14.70 -14.23 10.61
C PHE A 155 -13.48 -13.34 10.83
N THR A 156 -13.68 -12.03 10.85
CA THR A 156 -12.69 -11.09 11.37
C THR A 156 -12.68 -11.13 12.91
N GLU A 157 -11.63 -10.61 13.56
CA GLU A 157 -11.60 -10.49 15.02
C GLU A 157 -12.81 -9.70 15.57
N ALA A 158 -13.20 -8.63 14.88
CA ALA A 158 -14.36 -7.82 15.25
C ALA A 158 -15.68 -8.60 15.12
N GLU A 159 -15.82 -9.47 14.11
CA GLU A 159 -16.99 -10.34 13.97
C GLU A 159 -17.03 -11.41 15.07
N ILE A 160 -15.88 -12.00 15.44
CA ILE A 160 -15.78 -12.95 16.56
C ILE A 160 -16.25 -12.32 17.87
N GLU A 161 -15.84 -11.08 18.13
CA GLU A 161 -16.29 -10.31 19.29
C GLU A 161 -17.79 -10.00 19.21
N HIS A 162 -18.27 -9.53 18.06
CA HIS A 162 -19.68 -9.20 17.84
C HIS A 162 -20.61 -10.40 18.08
N TYR A 163 -20.20 -11.59 17.65
CA TYR A 163 -20.96 -12.82 17.82
C TYR A 163 -20.72 -13.53 19.16
N GLY A 164 -19.85 -12.99 20.03
CA GLY A 164 -19.56 -13.58 21.35
C GLY A 164 -18.82 -14.92 21.27
N LEU A 165 -17.99 -15.12 20.23
CA LEU A 165 -17.28 -16.38 19.97
C LEU A 165 -15.85 -16.40 20.55
N GLN A 166 -15.61 -15.61 21.59
CA GLN A 166 -14.26 -15.37 22.12
C GLN A 166 -13.67 -16.60 22.83
N ASP A 167 -14.53 -17.50 23.30
CA ASP A 167 -14.17 -18.78 23.93
C ASP A 167 -13.83 -19.87 22.90
N CYS A 168 -14.16 -19.66 21.62
CA CYS A 168 -13.96 -20.60 20.54
C CYS A 168 -12.51 -20.63 20.04
N GLU A 169 -12.08 -21.79 19.53
CA GLU A 169 -10.74 -21.96 18.96
C GLU A 169 -10.67 -21.30 17.57
N LYS A 170 -9.69 -20.41 17.39
CA LYS A 170 -9.47 -19.66 16.13
C LYS A 170 -8.43 -20.37 15.26
N ILE A 171 -8.78 -20.63 14.01
CA ILE A 171 -7.85 -21.18 13.02
C ILE A 171 -7.63 -20.13 11.93
N TRP A 172 -6.38 -19.68 11.79
CA TRP A 172 -5.98 -18.71 10.78
C TRP A 172 -6.20 -19.27 9.36
N CYS A 173 -6.72 -18.42 8.48
CA CYS A 173 -7.03 -18.78 7.09
C CYS A 173 -6.23 -17.88 6.15
N ASP A 174 -5.27 -18.47 5.44
CA ASP A 174 -4.39 -17.76 4.50
C ASP A 174 -5.04 -17.58 3.14
N SER A 175 -6.04 -18.40 2.82
CA SER A 175 -6.76 -18.32 1.56
C SER A 175 -7.97 -17.41 1.69
N ASP A 176 -8.12 -16.49 0.75
CA ASP A 176 -9.37 -15.75 0.51
C ASP A 176 -10.33 -16.50 -0.43
N ASP A 177 -10.01 -17.77 -0.77
CA ASP A 177 -10.86 -18.67 -1.57
C ASP A 177 -12.30 -18.79 -1.05
#